data_AF-A0A533TZ25-F1
#
_entry.id   AF-A0A533TZ25-F1
#
_cell.length_a   1.000
_cell.length_b   1.000
_cell.length_c   1.000
_cell.angle_alpha   90.00
_cell.angle_beta   90.00
_cell.angle_gamma   90.00
#
_symmetry.space_group_name_H-M   'P 1'
#
loop_
_entity.id
_entity.type
_entity.pdbx_description
1 polymer ?
#
loop_
_entity_poly.entity_id
_entity_poly.type
_entity_poly.pdbx_seq_one_letter_code
_entity_poly.pdbx_strand_id
1 'polypeptide(L)' 'MSNEAVEKDPMTSVEREDQIRLAAYYIWKANGEPEGTDVQDWSQAEASETEEA' A
#
# COMPACT_ATOMS: atom_id res chain seq x y z
N MET A 1 -22.13 9.24 -28.39
CA MET A 1 -21.89 8.01 -27.62
C MET A 1 -20.54 8.19 -26.95
N SER A 2 -20.51 8.50 -25.66
CA SER A 2 -19.27 8.70 -24.91
C SER A 2 -18.99 7.42 -24.18
N ASN A 3 -18.14 6.58 -24.78
CA ASN A 3 -17.68 5.39 -24.12
C ASN A 3 -16.24 5.18 -24.56
N GLU A 4 -15.29 5.69 -23.79
CA GLU A 4 -13.91 5.24 -23.88
C GLU A 4 -13.23 5.48 -22.54
N ALA A 5 -13.07 4.34 -21.87
CA ALA A 5 -12.14 4.00 -20.82
C ALA A 5 -11.60 5.16 -19.98
N VAL A 6 -11.97 5.15 -18.69
CA VAL A 6 -11.08 5.56 -17.62
C VAL A 6 -9.72 4.90 -17.89
N GLU A 7 -8.82 5.67 -18.48
CA GLU A 7 -7.40 5.36 -18.56
C GLU A 7 -6.99 5.04 -17.13
N LYS A 8 -6.71 3.77 -16.88
CA LYS A 8 -6.16 3.29 -15.63
C LYS A 8 -4.73 3.83 -15.60
N ASP A 9 -4.61 5.10 -15.20
CA ASP A 9 -3.32 5.76 -14.97
C ASP A 9 -2.52 4.80 -14.09
N PRO A 10 -1.31 4.38 -14.48
CA PRO A 10 -0.49 3.57 -13.62
C PRO A 10 -0.21 4.42 -12.38
N MET A 11 -0.90 4.08 -11.29
CA MET A 11 -0.74 4.69 -9.98
C MET A 11 0.72 5.08 -9.79
N THR A 12 0.96 6.38 -9.69
CA THR A 12 2.31 6.92 -9.72
C THR A 12 3.11 6.32 -8.57
N SER A 13 4.44 6.23 -8.68
CA SER A 13 5.28 5.66 -7.62
C SER A 13 5.00 6.28 -6.24
N VAL A 14 4.63 7.57 -6.22
CA VAL A 14 4.26 8.32 -5.02
C VAL A 14 2.96 7.80 -4.40
N GLU A 15 1.92 7.57 -5.20
CA GLU A 15 0.64 7.07 -4.71
C GLU A 15 0.77 5.65 -4.16
N ARG A 16 1.59 4.82 -4.80
CA ARG A 16 1.90 3.47 -4.31
C ARG A 16 2.62 3.52 -2.97
N GLU A 17 3.64 4.36 -2.84
CA GLU A 17 4.37 4.53 -1.57
C GLU A 17 3.46 5.04 -0.45
N ASP A 18 2.51 5.93 -0.76
CA ASP A 18 1.54 6.43 0.21
C ASP A 18 0.58 5.32 0.67
N GLN A 19 0.13 4.44 -0.23
CA GLN A 19 -0.67 3.27 0.12
C GLN A 19 0.11 2.29 1.01
N ILE A 20 1.34 1.94 0.63
CA ILE A 20 2.21 1.07 1.43
C ILE A 20 2.44 1.66 2.82
N ARG A 21 2.71 2.97 2.91
CA ARG A 21 2.91 3.66 4.18
C ARG A 21 1.68 3.59 5.08
N LEU A 22 0.50 3.80 4.50
CA LEU A 22 -0.77 3.73 5.24
C LEU A 22 -1.08 2.30 5.70
N ALA A 23 -0.85 1.30 4.85
CA ALA A 23 -1.02 -0.10 5.19
C ALA A 23 -0.03 -0.52 6.30
N ALA A 24 1.24 -0.16 6.19
CA ALA A 24 2.27 -0.42 7.20
C ALA A 24 1.89 0.22 8.55
N TYR A 25 1.36 1.44 8.55
CA TYR A 25 0.85 2.10 9.76
C TYR A 25 -0.27 1.29 10.43
N TYR A 26 -1.22 0.75 9.66
CA TYR A 26 -2.29 -0.05 10.23
C TYR A 26 -1.82 -1.41 10.73
N ILE A 27 -0.83 -2.03 10.08
CA ILE A 27 -0.18 -3.27 10.56
C ILE A 27 0.52 -3.01 11.89
N TRP A 28 1.35 -1.96 11.97
CA TRP A 28 2.04 -1.54 13.19
C TRP A 28 1.06 -1.28 14.35
N LYS A 29 -0.02 -0.54 14.07
CA LYS A 29 -1.11 -0.26 15.01
C LYS A 29 -1.80 -1.53 15.49
N ALA A 30 -2.09 -2.46 14.59
CA ALA A 30 -2.74 -3.73 14.91
C ALA A 30 -1.84 -4.65 15.76
N ASN A 31 -0.53 -4.56 15.55
CA ASN A 31 0.49 -5.30 16.30
C ASN A 31 0.76 -4.74 17.71
N GLY A 32 0.10 -3.64 18.09
CA GLY A 32 0.26 -3.02 19.42
C GLY A 32 1.41 -2.02 19.50
N GLU A 33 1.76 -1.40 18.37
CA GLU A 33 2.78 -0.35 18.27
C GLU A 33 4.19 -0.79 18.73
N PRO A 34 4.70 -1.98 18.33
CA PRO A 34 6.03 -2.44 18.74
C PRO A 34 7.16 -1.59 18.13
N GLU A 35 8.22 -1.34 18.90
CA GLU A 35 9.41 -0.67 18.40
C GLU A 35 10.25 -1.60 17.50
N GLY A 36 10.87 -1.06 16.45
CA GLY A 36 11.81 -1.80 15.58
C GLY A 36 11.16 -2.75 14.57
N THR A 37 9.89 -2.52 14.22
CA THR A 37 9.12 -3.34 13.27
C THR A 37 8.81 -2.60 11.96
N ASP A 38 9.30 -1.37 11.80
CA ASP A 38 9.11 -0.50 10.64
C ASP A 38 9.37 -1.20 9.29
N VAL A 39 10.49 -1.91 9.17
CA VAL A 39 10.84 -2.64 7.93
C VAL A 39 9.95 -3.86 7.70
N GLN A 40 9.56 -4.57 8.77
CA GLN A 40 8.68 -5.74 8.65
C GLN A 40 7.26 -5.32 8.25
N ASP A 41 6.72 -4.29 8.90
CA ASP A 41 5.39 -3.77 8.63
C ASP A 41 5.31 -3.17 7.22
N TRP A 42 6.38 -2.49 6.76
CA TRP A 42 6.52 -2.02 5.39
C TRP A 42 6.54 -3.18 4.37
N SER A 43 7.38 -4.19 4.60
CA SER A 43 7.49 -5.33 3.67
C SER A 43 6.18 -6.13 3.59
N GLN A 44 5.45 -6.25 4.70
CA GLN A 44 4.15 -6.91 4.72
C GLN A 44 3.06 -6.08 4.00
N ALA A 45 3.11 -4.76 4.13
CA ALA A 45 2.25 -3.85 3.35
C ALA A 45 2.54 -3.96 1.84
N GLU A 46 3.81 -3.96 1.43
CA GLU A 46 4.20 -4.15 0.02
C GLU A 46 3.67 -5.48 -0.54
N ALA A 47 3.80 -6.56 0.22
CA ALA A 47 3.32 -7.88 -0.20
C ALA A 47 1.79 -7.89 -0.40
N SER A 48 1.06 -7.23 0.50
CA SER A 48 -0.42 -7.16 0.44
C SER A 48 -0.91 -6.38 -0.78
N GLU A 49 -0.21 -5.31 -1.17
CA GLU A 49 -0.53 -4.52 -2.38
C GLU A 49 -0.20 -5.29 -3.69
N THR A 50 0.65 -6.31 -3.63
CA THR A 50 1.00 -7.15 -4.80
C THR A 50 0.14 -8.40 -4.96
N GLU A 51 -0.61 -8.83 -3.94
CA GLU A 51 -1.42 -10.06 -3.97
C GLU A 51 -2.86 -9.82 -4.48
N GLU A 52 -3.22 -8.57 -4.80
CA GLU A 52 -4.42 -8.19 -5.55
C GLU A 52 -4.14 -8.22 -7.08
N ALA A 53 -3.91 -9.41 -7.65
CA ALA A 53 -3.77 -9.62 -9.10
C ALA A 53 -4.42 -10.92 -9.59
#